data_AF-A0A5J5G8J2-F1
#
_entry.id   AF-A0A5J5G8J2-F1
#
_cell.length_a   1.000
_cell.length_b   1.000
_cell.length_c   1.000
_cell.angle_alpha   90.00
_cell.angle_beta   90.00
_cell.angle_gamma   90.00
#
_symmetry.space_group_name_H-M   'P 1'
#
loop_
_entity.id
_entity.type
_entity.pdbx_description
1 polymer ?
#
loop_
_entity_poly.entity_id
_entity_poly.type
_entity_poly.pdbx_seq_one_letter_code
_entity_poly.pdbx_strand_id
1 'polypeptide(L)'
;MSLSQISNPFSTGSGGASFEIKVFSSFITEMLIGGVLPNSPIGTIEAVRFQARQLGYHTDDCLISIKSTTATHKIVIQVKHGLAFTQNTVFNDVLSAAWADFTNPQLFNPFYDRIIIVTEPPPRTVINHLIPILHWARNCSSSQEYLSKVATEKFSSQNKQNYLALFRATLDQAKGVSVTDDELWSFLKSLYILNYDFDEPNGQSQANILSKLNILKNPESVESIEGIWARIVVLVMNSNLAAATIVLDQIDKDIRSCFLPINGLSLQNSLKDLSACFLQVKPQVEHFISSFPEQMHEDLEAAMISAHDKINMLSASAIMEWFFESYHLPKINHNFLDGLAQLWKILILLDIAYTEFNLINERIANLVLDPQNGIYRHLVYSTHQDPMPRVVLAYAHRFNKGLYPSVFIHPIIMENHRHSQKSNLCRACGEVYNFGQILVSFCQDSTVGPYGEESNSHRNLESVEILCSNCLFDEITNIQTMSDLQKAIRKVVSND
;
A
#
# COMPACT_ATOMS: atom_id res chain seq x y z
N MET A 1 19.52 -52.71 -29.41
CA MET A 1 19.09 -51.31 -29.64
C MET A 1 18.29 -50.89 -28.43
N SER A 2 18.87 -50.07 -27.55
CA SER A 2 18.19 -49.54 -26.36
C SER A 2 17.20 -48.47 -26.81
N LEU A 3 15.91 -48.68 -26.51
CA LEU A 3 14.86 -47.68 -26.68
C LEU A 3 15.27 -46.41 -25.93
N SER A 4 15.47 -45.32 -26.67
CA SER A 4 15.67 -43.98 -26.12
C SER A 4 14.51 -43.67 -25.17
N GLN A 5 14.81 -43.31 -23.92
CA GLN A 5 13.82 -42.83 -22.95
C GLN A 5 12.95 -41.76 -23.62
N ILE A 6 11.65 -42.03 -23.72
CA ILE A 6 10.67 -41.05 -24.20
C ILE A 6 10.65 -39.92 -23.16
N SER A 7 11.31 -38.81 -23.49
CA SER A 7 11.33 -37.60 -22.68
C SER A 7 9.93 -36.99 -22.59
N ASN A 8 9.53 -36.55 -21.40
CA ASN A 8 8.24 -35.89 -21.18
C ASN A 8 8.08 -34.70 -22.16
N PRO A 9 6.96 -34.62 -22.92
CA PRO A 9 6.67 -33.50 -23.83
C PRO A 9 6.89 -32.12 -23.21
N PHE A 10 6.65 -31.99 -21.89
CA PHE A 10 6.86 -30.77 -21.12
C PHE A 10 8.34 -30.34 -21.04
N SER A 11 9.26 -31.29 -20.84
CA SER A 11 10.70 -31.03 -20.81
C SER A 11 11.27 -30.73 -22.20
N THR A 12 10.72 -31.36 -23.25
CA THR A 12 11.09 -31.07 -24.64
C THR A 12 10.45 -29.80 -25.20
N GLY A 13 9.36 -29.31 -24.58
CA GLY A 13 8.61 -28.12 -24.98
C GLY A 13 8.94 -26.85 -24.19
N SER A 14 10.02 -26.85 -23.39
CA SER A 14 10.41 -25.70 -22.54
C SER A 14 9.37 -25.30 -21.47
N GLY A 15 8.61 -26.28 -20.96
CA GLY A 15 7.55 -26.02 -19.96
C GLY A 15 8.08 -25.37 -18.67
N GLY A 16 9.26 -25.78 -18.20
CA GLY A 16 9.89 -25.17 -17.02
C GLY A 16 10.26 -23.70 -17.22
N ALA A 17 10.76 -23.32 -18.40
CA ALA A 17 11.08 -21.93 -18.70
C ALA A 17 9.80 -21.08 -18.83
N SER A 18 8.73 -21.65 -19.40
CA SER A 18 7.41 -21.00 -19.44
C SER A 18 6.85 -20.76 -18.03
N PHE A 19 6.95 -21.74 -17.13
CA PHE A 19 6.54 -21.60 -15.73
C PHE A 19 7.30 -20.46 -15.04
N GLU A 20 8.64 -20.45 -15.18
CA GLU A 20 9.52 -19.42 -14.62
C GLU A 20 9.13 -18.01 -15.09
N ILE A 21 8.93 -17.83 -16.40
CA ILE A 21 8.50 -16.55 -16.98
C ILE A 21 7.16 -16.09 -16.37
N LYS A 22 6.19 -16.99 -16.21
CA LYS A 22 4.89 -16.63 -15.62
C LYS A 22 5.00 -16.27 -14.13
N VAL A 23 5.84 -16.97 -13.37
CA VAL A 23 6.15 -16.64 -11.98
C VAL A 23 6.73 -15.23 -11.89
N PHE A 24 7.75 -14.92 -12.69
CA PHE A 24 8.35 -13.59 -12.72
C PHE A 24 7.38 -12.52 -13.19
N SER A 25 6.53 -12.83 -14.17
CA SER A 25 5.47 -11.93 -14.62
C SER A 25 4.50 -11.61 -13.49
N SER A 26 4.21 -12.55 -12.59
CA SER A 26 3.41 -12.27 -11.39
C SER A 26 4.09 -11.24 -10.48
N PHE A 27 5.42 -11.32 -10.31
CA PHE A 27 6.17 -10.36 -9.48
C PHE A 27 6.18 -8.95 -10.11
N ILE A 28 6.36 -8.86 -11.43
CA ILE A 28 6.26 -7.59 -12.15
C ILE A 28 4.83 -7.04 -12.08
N THR A 29 3.81 -7.88 -12.13
CA THR A 29 2.43 -7.43 -11.90
C THR A 29 2.25 -6.86 -10.50
N GLU A 30 2.70 -7.54 -9.43
CA GLU A 30 2.63 -7.00 -8.08
C GLU A 30 3.38 -5.66 -7.97
N MET A 31 4.52 -5.52 -8.65
CA MET A 31 5.29 -4.28 -8.70
C MET A 31 4.52 -3.14 -9.39
N LEU A 32 3.87 -3.43 -10.52
CA LEU A 32 3.08 -2.47 -11.31
C LEU A 32 1.83 -1.99 -10.59
N ILE A 33 1.24 -2.84 -9.75
CA ILE A 33 0.00 -2.53 -9.03
C ILE A 33 0.23 -2.11 -7.56
N GLY A 34 1.49 -2.08 -7.11
CA GLY A 34 1.83 -1.75 -5.72
C GLY A 34 1.38 -2.82 -4.73
N GLY A 35 1.29 -4.06 -5.20
CA GLY A 35 0.93 -5.23 -4.41
C GLY A 35 2.05 -5.70 -3.49
N VAL A 36 1.78 -6.80 -2.80
CA VAL A 36 2.71 -7.40 -1.83
C VAL A 36 3.04 -8.81 -2.28
N LEU A 37 4.33 -9.17 -2.23
CA LEU A 37 4.75 -10.52 -2.56
C LEU A 37 4.40 -11.50 -1.43
N PRO A 38 3.86 -12.68 -1.74
CA PRO A 38 3.68 -13.73 -0.75
C PRO A 38 4.99 -14.07 -0.05
N ASN A 39 4.94 -14.40 1.24
CA ASN A 39 6.12 -14.78 2.04
C ASN A 39 7.23 -13.71 2.08
N SER A 40 6.90 -12.45 1.79
CA SER A 40 7.82 -11.31 1.87
C SER A 40 7.47 -10.35 3.03
N PRO A 41 8.43 -9.53 3.49
CA PRO A 41 8.13 -8.36 4.31
C PRO A 41 7.17 -7.41 3.58
N ILE A 42 6.24 -6.78 4.32
CA ILE A 42 5.32 -5.79 3.75
C ILE A 42 6.13 -4.55 3.33
N GLY A 43 6.09 -4.22 2.04
CA GLY A 43 6.80 -3.08 1.47
C GLY A 43 6.58 -2.97 -0.04
N THR A 44 7.21 -1.98 -0.66
CA THR A 44 7.14 -1.72 -2.10
C THR A 44 8.29 -2.42 -2.82
N ILE A 45 7.99 -3.09 -3.93
CA ILE A 45 9.01 -3.69 -4.80
C ILE A 45 9.75 -2.57 -5.54
N GLU A 46 11.03 -2.37 -5.23
CA GLU A 46 11.85 -1.35 -5.89
C GLU A 46 12.46 -1.86 -7.19
N ALA A 47 12.93 -3.11 -7.18
CA ALA A 47 13.62 -3.70 -8.31
C ALA A 47 13.45 -5.22 -8.38
N VAL A 48 13.37 -5.75 -9.60
CA VAL A 48 13.40 -7.18 -9.91
C VAL A 48 14.56 -7.45 -10.87
N ARG A 49 15.57 -8.18 -10.40
CA ARG A 49 16.79 -8.53 -11.13
C ARG A 49 16.73 -10.00 -11.54
N PHE A 50 16.74 -10.27 -12.83
CA PHE A 50 16.86 -11.65 -13.34
C PHE A 50 18.32 -12.08 -13.40
N GLN A 51 18.60 -13.37 -13.23
CA GLN A 51 19.97 -13.92 -13.34
C GLN A 51 20.96 -13.25 -12.38
N ALA A 52 20.76 -13.42 -11.07
CA ALA A 52 21.51 -12.77 -10.00
C ALA A 52 22.98 -13.22 -9.89
N ARG A 53 23.41 -14.23 -10.64
CA ARG A 53 24.77 -14.79 -10.59
C ARG A 53 25.88 -13.78 -10.89
N GLN A 54 25.60 -12.79 -11.75
CA GLN A 54 26.55 -11.71 -12.04
C GLN A 54 26.81 -10.78 -10.83
N LEU A 55 25.90 -10.75 -9.87
CA LEU A 55 26.02 -9.96 -8.63
C LEU A 55 26.71 -10.75 -7.51
N GLY A 56 27.21 -11.96 -7.80
CA GLY A 56 27.89 -12.81 -6.83
C GLY A 56 26.98 -13.74 -6.03
N TYR A 57 25.67 -13.77 -6.33
CA TYR A 57 24.76 -14.77 -5.77
C TYR A 57 24.95 -16.14 -6.43
N HIS A 58 24.76 -17.21 -5.68
CA HIS A 58 24.78 -18.58 -6.16
C HIS A 58 23.40 -19.03 -6.63
N THR A 59 22.35 -18.58 -5.96
CA THR A 59 20.96 -18.71 -6.41
C THR A 59 20.75 -17.72 -7.55
N ASP A 60 20.39 -18.24 -8.72
CA ASP A 60 20.56 -17.51 -9.98
C ASP A 60 19.28 -16.91 -10.53
N ASP A 61 18.13 -17.56 -10.38
CA ASP A 61 16.93 -17.21 -11.15
C ASP A 61 16.48 -15.74 -10.99
N CYS A 62 16.29 -15.24 -9.75
CA CYS A 62 15.83 -13.87 -9.52
C CYS A 62 16.22 -13.28 -8.15
N LEU A 63 16.45 -11.97 -8.11
CA LEU A 63 16.66 -11.18 -6.89
C LEU A 63 15.65 -10.01 -6.88
N ILE A 64 14.87 -9.91 -5.81
CA ILE A 64 13.90 -8.82 -5.61
C ILE A 64 14.34 -7.94 -4.46
N SER A 65 14.31 -6.62 -4.67
CA SER A 65 14.53 -5.62 -3.63
C SER A 65 13.19 -5.03 -3.20
N ILE A 66 12.90 -5.08 -1.90
CA ILE A 66 11.67 -4.53 -1.31
C ILE A 66 12.04 -3.47 -0.29
N LYS A 67 11.46 -2.27 -0.43
CA LYS A 67 11.57 -1.21 0.58
C LYS A 67 10.38 -1.24 1.51
N SER A 68 10.65 -1.50 2.79
CA SER A 68 9.68 -1.33 3.87
C SER A 68 9.88 0.04 4.54
N THR A 69 9.08 0.33 5.57
CA THR A 69 9.23 1.54 6.38
C THR A 69 10.50 1.53 7.24
N THR A 70 11.10 0.37 7.47
CA THR A 70 12.22 0.20 8.42
C THR A 70 13.52 -0.22 7.74
N ALA A 71 13.47 -0.89 6.60
CA ALA A 71 14.65 -1.39 5.90
C ALA A 71 14.39 -1.69 4.43
N THR A 72 15.47 -1.84 3.66
CA THR A 72 15.44 -2.52 2.36
C THR A 72 15.74 -4.00 2.59
N HIS A 73 14.89 -4.86 2.04
CA HIS A 73 14.95 -6.31 2.13
C HIS A 73 15.32 -6.89 0.77
N LYS A 74 16.18 -7.90 0.77
CA LYS A 74 16.49 -8.67 -0.44
C LYS A 74 15.82 -10.04 -0.37
N ILE A 75 15.23 -10.43 -1.48
CA ILE A 75 14.61 -11.74 -1.65
C ILE A 75 15.31 -12.44 -2.80
N VAL A 76 16.05 -13.48 -2.46
CA VAL A 76 16.74 -14.33 -3.44
C VAL A 76 15.81 -15.49 -3.78
N ILE A 77 15.55 -15.69 -5.07
CA ILE A 77 14.51 -16.62 -5.55
C ILE A 77 15.13 -17.65 -6.47
N GLN A 78 14.83 -18.93 -6.20
CA GLN A 78 15.01 -20.03 -7.14
C GLN A 78 13.65 -20.55 -7.58
N VAL A 79 13.42 -20.69 -8.88
CA VAL A 79 12.25 -21.34 -9.46
C VAL A 79 12.64 -22.73 -9.96
N LYS A 80 11.99 -23.77 -9.44
CA LYS A 80 12.14 -25.14 -9.94
C LYS A 80 10.78 -25.81 -10.04
N HIS A 81 10.38 -26.08 -11.28
CA HIS A 81 9.26 -26.97 -11.57
C HIS A 81 9.68 -28.43 -11.29
N GLY A 82 8.86 -29.20 -10.60
CA GLY A 82 9.09 -30.62 -10.29
C GLY A 82 10.02 -30.87 -9.11
N LEU A 83 10.26 -29.89 -8.23
CA LEU A 83 11.25 -30.06 -7.16
C LEU A 83 10.78 -31.07 -6.11
N ALA A 84 11.42 -32.24 -6.10
CA ALA A 84 11.23 -33.23 -5.04
C ALA A 84 12.06 -32.86 -3.81
N PHE A 85 11.39 -32.65 -2.67
CA PHE A 85 12.03 -32.43 -1.37
C PHE A 85 12.52 -33.76 -0.76
N THR A 86 13.46 -34.40 -1.44
CA THR A 86 14.10 -35.66 -1.07
C THR A 86 15.59 -35.58 -1.33
N GLN A 87 16.37 -36.57 -0.89
CA GLN A 87 17.79 -36.63 -1.24
C GLN A 87 17.94 -36.87 -2.74
N ASN A 88 18.24 -35.81 -3.49
CA ASN A 88 18.51 -35.87 -4.92
C ASN A 88 19.45 -34.71 -5.31
N THR A 89 20.11 -34.84 -6.46
CA THR A 89 21.12 -33.86 -6.91
C THR A 89 20.54 -32.46 -7.08
N VAL A 90 19.34 -32.35 -7.66
CA VAL A 90 18.69 -31.05 -7.92
C VAL A 90 18.38 -30.33 -6.61
N PHE A 91 17.80 -31.01 -5.63
CA PHE A 91 17.52 -30.45 -4.31
C PHE A 91 18.81 -30.06 -3.58
N ASN A 92 19.85 -30.89 -3.68
CA ASN A 92 21.14 -30.61 -3.07
C ASN A 92 21.80 -29.37 -3.69
N ASP A 93 21.75 -29.22 -5.01
CA ASP A 93 22.33 -28.07 -5.71
C ASP A 93 21.60 -26.78 -5.33
N VAL A 94 20.25 -26.81 -5.31
CA VAL A 94 19.42 -25.66 -4.89
C VAL A 94 19.72 -25.25 -3.45
N LEU A 95 19.76 -26.20 -2.52
CA LEU A 95 20.08 -25.88 -1.12
C LEU A 95 21.53 -25.46 -0.93
N SER A 96 22.48 -26.02 -1.68
CA SER A 96 23.88 -25.62 -1.58
C SER A 96 24.09 -24.19 -2.08
N ALA A 97 23.41 -23.80 -3.16
CA ALA A 97 23.41 -22.41 -3.65
C ALA A 97 22.78 -21.46 -2.62
N ALA A 98 21.61 -21.80 -2.10
CA ALA A 98 20.94 -21.03 -1.05
C ALA A 98 21.82 -20.90 0.21
N TRP A 99 22.53 -21.97 0.60
CA TRP A 99 23.43 -21.96 1.75
C TRP A 99 24.64 -21.06 1.52
N ALA A 100 25.24 -21.09 0.33
CA ALA A 100 26.34 -20.21 -0.04
C ALA A 100 25.93 -18.73 0.01
N ASP A 101 24.72 -18.40 -0.44
CA ASP A 101 24.18 -17.04 -0.34
C ASP A 101 23.92 -16.65 1.12
N PHE A 102 23.27 -17.52 1.89
CA PHE A 102 22.96 -17.29 3.30
C PHE A 102 24.19 -17.02 4.16
N THR A 103 25.28 -17.74 3.89
CA THR A 103 26.53 -17.64 4.64
C THR A 103 27.44 -16.49 4.19
N ASN A 104 27.04 -15.74 3.16
CA ASN A 104 27.79 -14.59 2.66
C ASN A 104 27.28 -13.27 3.29
N PRO A 105 27.93 -12.74 4.35
CA PRO A 105 27.45 -11.56 5.06
C PRO A 105 27.55 -10.27 4.25
N GLN A 106 28.28 -10.25 3.12
CA GLN A 106 28.36 -9.09 2.24
C GLN A 106 27.13 -8.96 1.34
N LEU A 107 26.49 -10.08 1.02
CA LEU A 107 25.36 -10.14 0.09
C LEU A 107 24.03 -10.37 0.78
N PHE A 108 24.01 -11.10 1.90
CA PHE A 108 22.80 -11.57 2.56
C PHE A 108 22.79 -11.23 4.05
N ASN A 109 21.68 -10.68 4.52
CA ASN A 109 21.41 -10.43 5.94
C ASN A 109 20.33 -11.39 6.47
N PRO A 110 20.66 -12.38 7.32
CA PRO A 110 19.69 -13.34 7.84
C PRO A 110 18.46 -12.76 8.57
N PHE A 111 18.56 -11.55 9.10
CA PHE A 111 17.45 -10.91 9.81
C PHE A 111 16.44 -10.30 8.84
N TYR A 112 16.91 -9.64 7.77
CA TYR A 112 16.06 -8.88 6.85
C TYR A 112 15.77 -9.61 5.54
N ASP A 113 16.71 -10.40 5.05
CA ASP A 113 16.69 -11.02 3.75
C ASP A 113 16.08 -12.42 3.80
N ARG A 114 15.60 -12.88 2.65
CA ARG A 114 14.81 -14.09 2.50
C ARG A 114 15.29 -14.88 1.30
N ILE A 115 15.25 -16.19 1.41
CA ILE A 115 15.47 -17.12 0.30
C ILE A 115 14.13 -17.79 0.02
N ILE A 116 13.63 -17.71 -1.21
CA ILE A 116 12.36 -18.31 -1.60
C ILE A 116 12.60 -19.33 -2.70
N ILE A 117 12.16 -20.57 -2.45
CA ILE A 117 12.07 -21.61 -3.47
C ILE A 117 10.64 -21.60 -4.00
N VAL A 118 10.49 -21.37 -5.30
CA VAL A 118 9.21 -21.40 -6.02
C VAL A 118 9.06 -22.72 -6.76
N THR A 119 7.92 -23.37 -6.59
CA THR A 119 7.59 -24.69 -7.17
C THR A 119 6.12 -24.71 -7.63
N GLU A 120 5.69 -25.73 -8.38
CA GLU A 120 4.25 -26.03 -8.49
C GLU A 120 3.67 -26.46 -7.14
N PRO A 121 2.32 -26.56 -6.98
CA PRO A 121 1.69 -27.01 -5.75
C PRO A 121 2.30 -28.32 -5.25
N PRO A 122 2.97 -28.32 -4.09
CA PRO A 122 3.72 -29.48 -3.65
C PRO A 122 2.80 -30.57 -3.10
N PRO A 123 3.25 -31.83 -3.01
CA PRO A 123 2.47 -32.92 -2.43
C PRO A 123 2.01 -32.60 -1.00
N ARG A 124 0.87 -33.18 -0.58
CA ARG A 124 0.31 -33.01 0.79
C ARG A 124 1.32 -33.33 1.89
N THR A 125 2.25 -34.24 1.65
CA THR A 125 3.34 -34.57 2.59
C THR A 125 4.25 -33.37 2.85
N VAL A 126 4.60 -32.59 1.83
CA VAL A 126 5.38 -31.36 1.96
C VAL A 126 4.57 -30.30 2.70
N ILE A 127 3.31 -30.09 2.30
CA ILE A 127 2.41 -29.10 2.90
C ILE A 127 2.19 -29.37 4.39
N ASN A 128 1.98 -30.63 4.79
CA ASN A 128 1.63 -30.99 6.18
C ASN A 128 2.84 -31.18 7.11
N HIS A 129 4.05 -31.27 6.57
CA HIS A 129 5.24 -31.57 7.36
C HIS A 129 6.38 -30.56 7.14
N LEU A 130 6.76 -30.24 5.91
CA LEU A 130 7.86 -29.31 5.64
C LEU A 130 7.48 -27.84 5.92
N ILE A 131 6.36 -27.36 5.36
CA ILE A 131 5.94 -25.96 5.58
C ILE A 131 5.77 -25.65 7.09
N PRO A 132 5.16 -26.53 7.91
CA PRO A 132 5.07 -26.33 9.35
C PRO A 132 6.41 -26.24 10.08
N ILE A 133 7.43 -27.02 9.71
CA ILE A 133 8.74 -26.93 10.39
C ILE A 133 9.47 -25.64 10.04
N LEU A 134 9.30 -25.10 8.83
CA LEU A 134 9.82 -23.77 8.47
C LEU A 134 9.06 -22.68 9.23
N HIS A 135 7.74 -22.82 9.37
CA HIS A 135 6.94 -21.91 10.17
C HIS A 135 7.35 -21.94 11.65
N TRP A 136 7.60 -23.11 12.23
CA TRP A 136 8.08 -23.25 13.61
C TRP A 136 9.45 -22.62 13.80
N ALA A 137 10.38 -22.78 12.86
CA ALA A 137 11.71 -22.16 12.94
C ALA A 137 11.60 -20.65 13.18
N ARG A 138 10.67 -19.97 12.49
CA ARG A 138 10.45 -18.52 12.59
C ARG A 138 9.77 -18.06 13.87
N ASN A 139 9.02 -18.95 14.54
CA ASN A 139 8.23 -18.63 15.73
C ASN A 139 8.86 -19.13 17.04
N CYS A 140 10.01 -19.80 16.99
CA CYS A 140 10.79 -20.15 18.17
C CYS A 140 11.81 -19.06 18.49
N SER A 141 12.19 -18.96 19.77
CA SER A 141 13.14 -17.96 20.28
C SER A 141 14.60 -18.43 20.23
N SER A 142 14.84 -19.74 20.16
CA SER A 142 16.17 -20.36 20.10
C SER A 142 16.17 -21.66 19.27
N SER A 143 17.36 -22.09 18.84
CA SER A 143 17.57 -23.38 18.17
C SER A 143 17.20 -24.56 19.06
N GLN A 144 17.53 -24.50 20.36
CA GLN A 144 17.17 -25.54 21.33
C GLN A 144 15.65 -25.70 21.48
N GLU A 145 14.92 -24.59 21.60
CA GLU A 145 13.45 -24.62 21.64
C GLU A 145 12.89 -25.23 20.35
N TYR A 146 13.39 -24.80 19.19
CA TYR A 146 12.95 -25.31 17.90
C TYR A 146 13.19 -26.82 17.73
N LEU A 147 14.41 -27.28 18.00
CA LEU A 147 14.79 -28.69 17.84
C LEU A 147 14.05 -29.57 18.83
N SER A 148 13.92 -29.13 20.09
CA SER A 148 13.12 -29.86 21.08
C SER A 148 11.67 -30.01 20.63
N LYS A 149 11.07 -28.93 20.12
CA LYS A 149 9.69 -28.93 19.59
C LYS A 149 9.50 -29.89 18.41
N VAL A 150 10.47 -29.99 17.50
CA VAL A 150 10.43 -30.95 16.39
C VAL A 150 10.65 -32.39 16.86
N ALA A 151 11.42 -32.59 17.93
CA ALA A 151 11.69 -33.90 18.52
C ALA A 151 10.57 -34.41 19.43
N THR A 152 9.72 -33.54 19.99
CA THR A 152 8.65 -33.93 20.94
C THR A 152 7.70 -34.96 20.35
N GLU A 153 7.71 -36.16 20.92
CA GLU A 153 6.79 -37.25 20.57
C GLU A 153 5.33 -36.84 20.77
N LYS A 154 4.43 -37.34 19.93
CA LYS A 154 2.98 -37.03 19.91
C LYS A 154 2.61 -35.57 19.58
N PHE A 155 3.54 -34.63 19.69
CA PHE A 155 3.38 -33.25 19.23
C PHE A 155 3.89 -33.06 17.80
N SER A 156 5.03 -33.68 17.48
CA SER A 156 5.61 -33.73 16.14
C SER A 156 5.47 -35.13 15.53
N SER A 157 5.61 -35.20 14.21
CA SER A 157 5.46 -36.44 13.42
C SER A 157 6.81 -36.90 12.89
N GLN A 158 7.02 -38.20 12.73
CA GLN A 158 8.26 -38.74 12.15
C GLN A 158 8.65 -38.10 10.81
N ASN A 159 7.67 -37.81 9.95
CA ASN A 159 7.90 -37.12 8.68
C ASN A 159 8.55 -35.73 8.85
N LYS A 160 8.20 -34.98 9.90
CA LYS A 160 8.79 -33.67 10.20
C LYS A 160 10.26 -33.81 10.62
N GLN A 161 10.54 -34.81 11.46
CA GLN A 161 11.91 -35.14 11.87
C GLN A 161 12.76 -35.59 10.67
N ASN A 162 12.18 -36.39 9.77
CA ASN A 162 12.85 -36.83 8.54
C ASN A 162 13.19 -35.65 7.61
N TYR A 163 12.27 -34.68 7.44
CA TYR A 163 12.59 -33.45 6.69
C TYR A 163 13.70 -32.65 7.37
N LEU A 164 13.65 -32.45 8.68
CA LEU A 164 14.72 -31.74 9.38
C LEU A 164 16.08 -32.44 9.21
N ALA A 165 16.12 -33.77 9.29
CA ALA A 165 17.32 -34.56 9.05
C ALA A 165 17.81 -34.44 7.60
N LEU A 166 16.89 -34.42 6.62
CA LEU A 166 17.22 -34.21 5.20
C LEU A 166 17.89 -32.85 4.98
N PHE A 167 17.31 -31.78 5.54
CA PHE A 167 17.90 -30.44 5.45
C PHE A 167 19.29 -30.40 6.10
N ARG A 168 19.44 -30.95 7.31
CA ARG A 168 20.75 -31.03 7.97
C ARG A 168 21.78 -31.77 7.13
N ALA A 169 21.46 -32.96 6.64
CA ALA A 169 22.37 -33.76 5.82
C ALA A 169 22.80 -33.02 4.54
N THR A 170 21.88 -32.28 3.92
CA THR A 170 22.17 -31.49 2.72
C THR A 170 23.09 -30.31 3.03
N LEU A 171 22.85 -29.61 4.14
CA LEU A 171 23.70 -28.50 4.57
C LEU A 171 25.09 -28.95 5.07
N ASP A 172 25.17 -30.11 5.72
CA ASP A 172 26.45 -30.73 6.10
C ASP A 172 27.32 -30.99 4.86
N GLN A 173 26.71 -31.47 3.78
CA GLN A 173 27.37 -31.67 2.49
C GLN A 173 27.80 -30.33 1.88
N ALA A 174 26.93 -29.32 1.88
CA ALA A 174 27.22 -28.00 1.32
C ALA A 174 28.35 -27.28 2.08
N LYS A 175 28.38 -27.39 3.40
CA LYS A 175 29.42 -26.81 4.27
C LYS A 175 30.72 -27.65 4.26
N GLY A 176 30.64 -28.93 3.93
CA GLY A 176 31.74 -29.89 4.01
C GLY A 176 32.06 -30.40 5.42
N VAL A 177 31.37 -29.88 6.44
CA VAL A 177 31.41 -30.29 7.84
C VAL A 177 30.02 -30.17 8.45
N SER A 178 29.79 -30.79 9.60
CA SER A 178 28.48 -30.72 10.26
C SER A 178 28.09 -29.28 10.61
N VAL A 179 26.87 -28.88 10.24
CA VAL A 179 26.27 -27.61 10.64
C VAL A 179 25.87 -27.64 12.11
N THR A 180 26.00 -26.50 12.78
CA THR A 180 25.53 -26.35 14.15
C THR A 180 24.00 -26.24 14.19
N ASP A 181 23.43 -26.44 15.37
CA ASP A 181 21.99 -26.30 15.59
C ASP A 181 21.49 -24.88 15.32
N ASP A 182 22.30 -23.87 15.69
CA ASP A 182 22.02 -22.47 15.43
C ASP A 182 22.09 -22.11 13.94
N GLU A 183 23.08 -22.65 13.23
CA GLU A 183 23.24 -22.48 11.79
C GLU A 183 22.05 -23.06 11.01
N LEU A 184 21.67 -24.30 11.32
CA LEU A 184 20.51 -24.95 10.72
C LEU A 184 19.24 -24.16 11.00
N TRP A 185 19.00 -23.81 12.26
CA TRP A 185 17.80 -23.08 12.65
C TRP A 185 17.73 -21.71 11.98
N SER A 186 18.83 -20.95 11.96
CA SER A 186 18.89 -19.63 11.34
C SER A 186 18.66 -19.69 9.84
N PHE A 187 19.20 -20.69 9.14
CA PHE A 187 18.92 -20.88 7.71
C PHE A 187 17.46 -21.20 7.43
N LEU A 188 16.87 -22.13 8.20
CA LEU A 188 15.46 -22.50 8.04
C LEU A 188 14.49 -21.34 8.33
N LYS A 189 14.91 -20.36 9.16
CA LYS A 189 14.14 -19.12 9.36
C LYS A 189 14.08 -18.26 8.10
N SER A 190 15.20 -18.15 7.39
CA SER A 190 15.34 -17.33 6.19
C SER A 190 14.82 -18.01 4.92
N LEU A 191 14.62 -19.33 4.94
CA LEU A 191 14.13 -20.11 3.80
C LEU A 191 12.60 -20.20 3.76
N TYR A 192 12.00 -19.92 2.61
CA TYR A 192 10.56 -20.00 2.37
C TYR A 192 10.26 -20.83 1.13
N ILE A 193 9.05 -21.38 1.08
CA ILE A 193 8.54 -22.11 -0.07
C ILE A 193 7.29 -21.38 -0.56
N LEU A 194 7.27 -21.05 -1.83
CA LEU A 194 6.13 -20.44 -2.50
C LEU A 194 5.69 -21.37 -3.64
N ASN A 195 4.38 -21.46 -3.87
CA ASN A 195 3.84 -22.30 -4.91
C ASN A 195 2.89 -21.54 -5.82
N TYR A 196 2.99 -21.83 -7.12
CA TYR A 196 2.11 -21.29 -8.15
C TYR A 196 1.66 -22.41 -9.08
N ASP A 197 0.43 -22.34 -9.57
CA ASP A 197 -0.20 -23.30 -10.48
C ASP A 197 -0.29 -22.77 -11.92
N PHE A 198 0.70 -21.98 -12.36
CA PHE A 198 0.73 -21.33 -13.67
C PHE A 198 0.75 -22.28 -14.89
N ASP A 199 1.03 -23.57 -14.66
CA ASP A 199 0.99 -24.62 -15.69
C ASP A 199 -0.40 -25.25 -15.83
N GLU A 200 -1.30 -25.01 -14.88
CA GLU A 200 -2.70 -25.42 -14.99
C GLU A 200 -3.49 -24.38 -15.82
N PRO A 201 -4.19 -24.82 -16.89
CA PRO A 201 -5.12 -23.94 -17.59
C PRO A 201 -6.18 -23.41 -16.62
N ASN A 202 -6.33 -22.08 -16.56
CA ASN A 202 -7.21 -21.40 -15.59
C ASN A 202 -6.85 -21.68 -14.11
N GLY A 203 -5.57 -21.94 -13.81
CA GLY A 203 -5.08 -22.07 -12.45
C GLY A 203 -5.38 -20.84 -11.58
N GLN A 204 -5.48 -21.06 -10.27
CA GLN A 204 -5.83 -20.06 -9.28
C GLN A 204 -4.88 -18.86 -9.29
N SER A 205 -3.59 -19.09 -9.56
CA SER A 205 -2.57 -18.03 -9.60
C SER A 205 -2.80 -17.08 -10.75
N GLN A 206 -3.07 -17.60 -11.95
CA GLN A 206 -3.39 -16.78 -13.11
C GLN A 206 -4.73 -16.06 -12.91
N ALA A 207 -5.76 -16.75 -12.40
CA ALA A 207 -7.05 -16.14 -12.10
C ALA A 207 -6.94 -14.99 -11.08
N ASN A 208 -6.13 -15.17 -10.03
CA ASN A 208 -5.86 -14.14 -9.02
C ASN A 208 -5.18 -12.92 -9.64
N ILE A 209 -4.15 -13.14 -10.48
CA ILE A 209 -3.45 -12.05 -11.16
C ILE A 209 -4.41 -11.31 -12.10
N LEU A 210 -5.14 -12.02 -12.95
CA LEU A 210 -6.10 -11.40 -13.88
C LEU A 210 -7.21 -10.63 -13.14
N SER A 211 -7.68 -11.14 -12.00
CA SER A 211 -8.66 -10.45 -11.16
C SER A 211 -8.09 -9.16 -10.55
N LYS A 212 -6.85 -9.20 -10.04
CA LYS A 212 -6.16 -7.99 -9.54
C LYS A 212 -5.96 -6.97 -10.66
N LEU A 213 -5.51 -7.41 -11.84
CA LEU A 213 -5.37 -6.58 -13.03
C LEU A 213 -6.71 -5.95 -13.39
N ASN A 214 -7.80 -6.71 -13.40
CA ASN A 214 -9.14 -6.19 -13.71
C ASN A 214 -9.62 -5.13 -12.71
N ILE A 215 -9.34 -5.30 -11.41
CA ILE A 215 -9.72 -4.35 -10.37
C ILE A 215 -8.91 -3.04 -10.47
N LEU A 216 -7.64 -3.14 -10.86
CA LEU A 216 -6.67 -2.02 -10.82
C LEU A 216 -6.40 -1.40 -12.19
N LYS A 217 -6.99 -1.97 -13.25
CA LYS A 217 -6.92 -1.44 -14.61
C LYS A 217 -7.52 -0.03 -14.65
N ASN A 218 -6.83 0.89 -15.32
CA ASN A 218 -7.35 2.20 -15.65
C ASN A 218 -8.63 2.04 -16.51
N PRO A 219 -9.78 2.59 -16.10
CA PRO A 219 -11.02 2.53 -16.87
C PRO A 219 -10.91 3.07 -18.30
N GLU A 220 -9.98 4.01 -18.54
CA GLU A 220 -9.72 4.59 -19.86
C GLU A 220 -8.84 3.70 -20.76
N SER A 221 -8.19 2.69 -20.19
CA SER A 221 -7.36 1.77 -20.97
C SER A 221 -8.23 0.87 -21.84
N VAL A 222 -8.04 0.95 -23.15
CA VAL A 222 -8.73 0.10 -24.13
C VAL A 222 -8.17 -1.33 -24.19
N GLU A 223 -7.02 -1.57 -23.55
CA GLU A 223 -6.35 -2.88 -23.61
C GLU A 223 -7.03 -3.92 -22.72
N SER A 224 -7.21 -5.16 -23.20
CA SER A 224 -7.79 -6.22 -22.36
C SER A 224 -6.83 -6.63 -21.24
N ILE A 225 -7.38 -7.23 -20.17
CA ILE A 225 -6.55 -7.71 -19.05
C ILE A 225 -5.59 -8.83 -19.51
N GLU A 226 -6.00 -9.64 -20.48
CA GLU A 226 -5.18 -10.67 -21.10
C GLU A 226 -4.07 -10.06 -21.97
N GLY A 227 -4.36 -8.96 -22.67
CA GLY A 227 -3.37 -8.22 -23.45
C GLY A 227 -2.30 -7.61 -22.56
N ILE A 228 -2.71 -6.95 -21.48
CA ILE A 228 -1.82 -6.39 -20.47
C ILE A 228 -0.91 -7.49 -19.88
N TRP A 229 -1.50 -8.62 -19.47
CA TRP A 229 -0.74 -9.76 -18.97
C TRP A 229 0.26 -10.30 -20.00
N ALA A 230 -0.15 -10.45 -21.27
CA ALA A 230 0.73 -10.91 -22.34
C ALA A 230 1.91 -9.95 -22.56
N ARG A 231 1.69 -8.63 -22.48
CA ARG A 231 2.77 -7.63 -22.58
C ARG A 231 3.75 -7.72 -21.41
N ILE A 232 3.26 -7.93 -20.19
CA ILE A 232 4.11 -8.16 -19.01
C ILE A 232 4.94 -9.42 -19.20
N VAL A 233 4.35 -10.50 -19.70
CA VAL A 233 5.05 -11.74 -20.03
C VAL A 233 6.16 -11.50 -21.06
N VAL A 234 5.89 -10.77 -22.14
CA VAL A 234 6.90 -10.44 -23.17
C VAL A 234 8.02 -9.57 -22.58
N LEU A 235 7.70 -8.58 -21.74
CA LEU A 235 8.68 -7.76 -21.04
C LEU A 235 9.62 -8.63 -20.18
N VAL A 236 9.07 -9.56 -19.41
CA VAL A 236 9.84 -10.48 -18.58
C VAL A 236 10.68 -11.42 -19.43
N MET A 237 10.14 -11.97 -20.53
CA MET A 237 10.90 -12.83 -21.44
C MET A 237 12.15 -12.12 -21.96
N ASN A 238 11.98 -10.90 -22.48
CA ASN A 238 13.10 -10.12 -23.02
C ASN A 238 14.10 -9.73 -21.92
N SER A 239 13.60 -9.37 -20.74
CA SER A 239 14.43 -8.96 -19.61
C SER A 239 15.20 -10.14 -18.99
N ASN A 240 14.60 -11.33 -18.93
CA ASN A 240 15.27 -12.53 -18.45
C ASN A 240 16.40 -12.95 -19.40
N LEU A 241 16.15 -12.93 -20.72
CA LEU A 241 17.17 -13.21 -21.73
C LEU A 241 18.37 -12.26 -21.65
N ALA A 242 18.12 -10.99 -21.35
CA ALA A 242 19.17 -9.98 -21.24
C ALA A 242 19.87 -9.96 -19.87
N ALA A 243 19.45 -10.81 -18.91
CA ALA A 243 19.81 -10.65 -17.51
C ALA A 243 19.64 -9.18 -17.10
N ALA A 244 18.43 -8.63 -17.23
CA ALA A 244 18.15 -7.23 -16.92
C ALA A 244 17.65 -7.03 -15.48
N THR A 245 17.69 -5.77 -15.04
CA THR A 245 16.98 -5.30 -13.85
C THR A 245 15.77 -4.51 -14.31
N ILE A 246 14.59 -4.82 -13.79
CA ILE A 246 13.38 -4.02 -13.97
C ILE A 246 13.18 -3.17 -12.72
N VAL A 247 13.12 -1.85 -12.91
CA VAL A 247 12.62 -0.87 -11.94
C VAL A 247 11.35 -0.23 -12.50
N LEU A 248 10.45 0.27 -11.64
CA LEU A 248 9.08 0.63 -12.04
C LEU A 248 9.05 1.71 -13.13
N ASP A 249 9.93 2.70 -13.01
CA ASP A 249 10.07 3.84 -13.93
C ASP A 249 10.59 3.44 -15.33
N GLN A 250 11.32 2.33 -15.43
CA GLN A 250 11.84 1.77 -16.67
C GLN A 250 10.83 0.91 -17.44
N ILE A 251 9.70 0.53 -16.83
CA ILE A 251 8.64 -0.17 -17.56
C ILE A 251 8.00 0.79 -18.56
N ASP A 252 7.73 0.30 -19.77
CA ASP A 252 7.12 1.08 -20.85
C ASP A 252 5.92 1.88 -20.35
N LYS A 253 5.89 3.17 -20.69
CA LYS A 253 4.81 4.09 -20.28
C LYS A 253 3.44 3.54 -20.69
N ASP A 254 3.37 2.88 -21.84
CA ASP A 254 2.16 2.27 -22.39
C ASP A 254 1.65 1.07 -21.56
N ILE A 255 2.52 0.35 -20.83
CA ILE A 255 2.09 -0.70 -19.87
C ILE A 255 1.67 -0.02 -18.57
N ARG A 256 2.45 0.96 -18.10
CA ARG A 256 2.15 1.70 -16.86
C ARG A 256 0.83 2.45 -16.92
N SER A 257 0.49 3.07 -18.06
CA SER A 257 -0.75 3.81 -18.26
C SER A 257 -2.00 2.92 -18.25
N CYS A 258 -1.83 1.60 -18.39
CA CYS A 258 -2.93 0.65 -18.22
C CYS A 258 -3.39 0.54 -16.77
N PHE A 259 -2.62 1.04 -15.81
CA PHE A 259 -2.93 1.02 -14.40
C PHE A 259 -3.04 2.43 -13.83
N LEU A 260 -3.83 2.57 -12.77
CA LEU A 260 -3.86 3.80 -12.02
C LEU A 260 -2.56 3.93 -11.19
N PRO A 261 -2.02 5.14 -10.98
CA PRO A 261 -0.78 5.32 -10.23
C PRO A 261 -0.88 4.74 -8.81
N ILE A 262 0.14 3.98 -8.38
CA ILE A 262 0.21 3.43 -7.03
C ILE A 262 0.34 4.58 -6.02
N ASN A 263 -0.67 4.73 -5.16
CA ASN A 263 -0.71 5.73 -4.09
C ASN A 263 0.41 5.47 -3.07
N GLY A 264 1.44 6.30 -3.14
CA GLY A 264 2.71 6.22 -2.42
C GLY A 264 3.83 6.83 -3.25
N LEU A 265 3.85 6.55 -4.56
CA LEU A 265 4.68 7.24 -5.55
C LEU A 265 3.92 8.39 -6.25
N SER A 266 2.58 8.39 -6.15
CA SER A 266 1.74 9.43 -6.76
C SER A 266 1.80 10.77 -6.06
N LEU A 267 2.03 10.87 -4.74
CA LEU A 267 2.19 12.20 -4.13
C LEU A 267 3.48 12.85 -4.66
N GLN A 268 4.64 12.22 -4.50
CA GLN A 268 5.92 12.82 -4.93
C GLN A 268 6.00 13.17 -6.43
N ASN A 269 5.31 12.45 -7.31
CA ASN A 269 5.22 12.80 -8.73
C ASN A 269 4.08 13.81 -9.04
N SER A 270 2.93 13.75 -8.36
CA SER A 270 1.85 14.74 -8.55
C SER A 270 2.19 16.11 -7.95
N LEU A 271 3.12 16.18 -6.99
CA LEU A 271 3.56 17.44 -6.38
C LEU A 271 4.49 18.25 -7.30
N LYS A 272 5.16 17.61 -8.28
CA LYS A 272 5.83 18.33 -9.38
C LYS A 272 4.84 18.88 -10.42
N ASP A 273 3.63 18.32 -10.47
CA ASP A 273 2.56 18.67 -11.41
C ASP A 273 1.45 19.54 -10.79
N LEU A 274 1.56 19.97 -9.53
CA LEU A 274 0.47 20.72 -8.86
C LEU A 274 0.10 22.01 -9.61
N SER A 275 1.10 22.72 -10.16
CA SER A 275 0.86 23.89 -11.02
C SER A 275 0.06 23.52 -12.28
N ALA A 276 0.33 22.36 -12.90
CA ALA A 276 -0.46 21.85 -14.01
C ALA A 276 -1.88 21.42 -13.60
N CYS A 277 -2.04 20.88 -12.40
CA CYS A 277 -3.35 20.56 -11.83
C CYS A 277 -4.19 21.84 -11.60
N PHE A 278 -3.58 22.90 -11.07
CA PHE A 278 -4.24 24.21 -10.92
C PHE A 278 -4.73 24.77 -12.25
N LEU A 279 -3.93 24.68 -13.31
CA LEU A 279 -4.35 25.10 -14.65
C LEU A 279 -5.57 24.31 -15.16
N GLN A 280 -5.66 23.01 -14.85
CA GLN A 280 -6.79 22.16 -15.25
C GLN A 280 -8.08 22.50 -14.49
N VAL A 281 -7.99 22.85 -13.21
CA VAL A 281 -9.17 23.15 -12.39
C VAL A 281 -9.58 24.63 -12.42
N LYS A 282 -8.69 25.52 -12.88
CA LYS A 282 -8.93 26.97 -12.96
C LYS A 282 -10.29 27.33 -13.60
N PRO A 283 -10.73 26.71 -14.72
CA PRO A 283 -12.03 27.03 -15.31
C PRO A 283 -13.22 26.78 -14.37
N GLN A 284 -13.13 25.77 -13.49
CA GLN A 284 -14.18 25.49 -12.51
C GLN A 284 -14.23 26.56 -11.41
N VAL A 285 -13.08 27.13 -11.06
CA VAL A 285 -12.96 28.20 -10.05
C VAL A 285 -13.38 29.54 -10.63
N GLU A 286 -13.00 29.84 -11.87
CA GLU A 286 -13.49 31.00 -12.61
C GLU A 286 -15.02 30.96 -12.78
N HIS A 287 -15.57 29.78 -13.09
CA HIS A 287 -17.02 29.60 -13.13
C HIS A 287 -17.68 29.85 -11.76
N PHE A 288 -17.05 29.41 -10.67
CA PHE A 288 -17.51 29.71 -9.32
C PHE A 288 -17.51 31.22 -9.04
N ILE A 289 -16.44 31.95 -9.40
CA ILE A 289 -16.39 33.41 -9.27
C ILE A 289 -17.49 34.08 -10.10
N SER A 290 -17.72 33.60 -11.33
CA SER A 290 -18.76 34.14 -12.22
C SER A 290 -20.19 34.01 -11.70
N SER A 291 -20.41 33.16 -10.69
CA SER A 291 -21.71 33.02 -10.03
C SER A 291 -22.03 34.13 -9.03
N PHE A 292 -21.04 34.96 -8.66
CA PHE A 292 -21.21 36.14 -7.82
C PHE A 292 -21.48 37.40 -8.67
N PRO A 293 -22.02 38.48 -8.07
CA PRO A 293 -22.16 39.77 -8.74
C PRO A 293 -20.83 40.33 -9.26
N GLU A 294 -20.87 40.99 -10.43
CA GLU A 294 -19.69 41.54 -11.12
C GLU A 294 -18.84 42.48 -10.25
N GLN A 295 -19.49 43.24 -9.37
CA GLN A 295 -18.83 44.15 -8.42
C GLN A 295 -17.94 43.45 -7.37
N MET A 296 -18.00 42.11 -7.26
CA MET A 296 -17.21 41.31 -6.33
C MET A 296 -16.09 40.54 -7.03
N HIS A 297 -16.04 40.54 -8.36
CA HIS A 297 -15.12 39.70 -9.13
C HIS A 297 -13.65 40.08 -8.88
N GLU A 298 -13.33 41.37 -8.83
CA GLU A 298 -11.96 41.84 -8.60
C GLU A 298 -11.36 41.30 -7.28
N ASP A 299 -12.12 41.40 -6.19
CA ASP A 299 -11.71 40.90 -4.88
C ASP A 299 -11.63 39.36 -4.84
N LEU A 300 -12.58 38.67 -5.49
CA LEU A 300 -12.59 37.20 -5.57
C LEU A 300 -11.46 36.63 -6.42
N GLU A 301 -11.08 37.33 -7.50
CA GLU A 301 -9.93 36.98 -8.33
C GLU A 301 -8.61 37.22 -7.58
N ALA A 302 -8.51 38.32 -6.83
CA ALA A 302 -7.37 38.57 -5.95
C ALA A 302 -7.22 37.47 -4.88
N ALA A 303 -8.33 37.06 -4.25
CA ALA A 303 -8.37 35.95 -3.30
C ALA A 303 -8.02 34.60 -3.96
N MET A 304 -8.44 34.37 -5.22
CA MET A 304 -8.06 33.18 -5.99
C MET A 304 -6.56 33.08 -6.19
N ILE A 305 -5.91 34.19 -6.57
CA ILE A 305 -4.45 34.25 -6.76
C ILE A 305 -3.74 34.04 -5.41
N SER A 306 -4.16 34.75 -4.37
CA SER A 306 -3.60 34.62 -3.02
C SER A 306 -3.70 33.20 -2.47
N ALA A 307 -4.87 32.54 -2.59
CA ALA A 307 -5.06 31.16 -2.17
C ALA A 307 -4.15 30.19 -2.94
N HIS A 308 -4.01 30.37 -4.25
CA HIS A 308 -3.10 29.58 -5.08
C HIS A 308 -1.64 29.73 -4.63
N ASP A 309 -1.20 30.96 -4.39
CA ASP A 309 0.16 31.24 -3.97
C ASP A 309 0.46 30.65 -2.59
N LYS A 310 -0.48 30.74 -1.64
CA LYS A 310 -0.35 30.11 -0.31
C LYS A 310 -0.18 28.58 -0.40
N ILE A 311 -0.91 27.90 -1.28
CA ILE A 311 -0.76 26.45 -1.50
C ILE A 311 0.58 26.13 -2.17
N ASN A 312 1.00 26.93 -3.16
CA ASN A 312 2.29 26.74 -3.81
C ASN A 312 3.47 27.04 -2.90
N MET A 313 3.37 27.99 -1.97
CA MET A 313 4.42 28.22 -0.97
C MET A 313 4.62 27.00 -0.07
N LEU A 314 3.55 26.27 0.27
CA LEU A 314 3.69 24.99 0.96
C LEU A 314 4.47 23.98 0.13
N SER A 315 4.32 24.00 -1.21
CA SER A 315 4.99 23.05 -2.10
C SER A 315 6.51 23.08 -2.06
N ALA A 316 7.07 24.21 -1.67
CA ALA A 316 8.51 24.39 -1.47
C ALA A 316 9.00 23.85 -0.10
N SER A 317 8.13 23.24 0.71
CA SER A 317 8.42 22.82 2.09
C SER A 317 7.99 21.37 2.37
N ALA A 318 8.63 20.73 3.36
CA ALA A 318 8.27 19.37 3.81
C ALA A 318 6.84 19.26 4.43
N ILE A 319 6.13 20.39 4.56
CA ILE A 319 4.77 20.48 5.10
C ILE A 319 3.74 19.99 4.07
N MET A 320 4.05 20.05 2.78
CA MET A 320 3.12 19.77 1.69
C MET A 320 2.58 18.34 1.70
N GLU A 321 3.46 17.34 1.79
CA GLU A 321 3.07 15.92 1.77
C GLU A 321 2.11 15.64 2.93
N TRP A 322 2.44 16.15 4.12
CA TRP A 322 1.60 15.99 5.30
C TRP A 322 0.25 16.70 5.18
N PHE A 323 0.22 17.93 4.63
CA PHE A 323 -1.02 18.67 4.44
C PHE A 323 -1.95 17.92 3.49
N PHE A 324 -1.49 17.49 2.32
CA PHE A 324 -2.35 16.74 1.37
C PHE A 324 -2.74 15.36 1.88
N GLU A 325 -1.87 14.70 2.65
CA GLU A 325 -2.24 13.47 3.33
C GLU A 325 -3.27 13.68 4.45
N SER A 326 -3.26 14.82 5.14
CA SER A 326 -4.19 15.12 6.23
C SER A 326 -5.50 15.70 5.70
N TYR A 327 -5.39 16.48 4.63
CA TYR A 327 -6.49 16.98 3.83
C TYR A 327 -7.23 15.81 3.20
N HIS A 328 -6.58 14.87 2.51
CA HIS A 328 -7.28 13.73 1.92
C HIS A 328 -7.30 12.51 2.85
N LEU A 329 -8.45 11.84 2.99
CA LEU A 329 -8.44 10.50 3.58
C LEU A 329 -7.71 9.50 2.65
N PRO A 330 -6.58 8.92 3.08
CA PRO A 330 -5.75 8.11 2.19
C PRO A 330 -6.24 6.67 2.18
N LYS A 331 -7.35 6.40 1.48
CA LYS A 331 -7.66 5.07 0.98
C LYS A 331 -8.28 5.26 -0.40
N ILE A 332 -7.78 4.58 -1.42
CA ILE A 332 -8.39 4.28 -2.73
C ILE A 332 -8.76 5.47 -3.66
N ASN A 333 -8.13 5.46 -4.85
CA ASN A 333 -8.52 6.05 -6.14
C ASN A 333 -9.73 6.98 -6.16
N HIS A 334 -9.54 8.30 -6.34
CA HIS A 334 -10.51 9.21 -6.99
C HIS A 334 -9.89 10.57 -7.36
N ASN A 335 -10.66 11.39 -8.09
CA ASN A 335 -10.26 12.59 -8.83
C ASN A 335 -9.65 13.70 -7.94
N PHE A 336 -8.32 13.70 -7.82
CA PHE A 336 -7.54 14.74 -7.14
C PHE A 336 -7.90 16.15 -7.64
N LEU A 337 -8.25 16.30 -8.93
CA LEU A 337 -8.59 17.60 -9.51
C LEU A 337 -9.90 18.15 -8.95
N ASP A 338 -10.93 17.33 -8.77
CA ASP A 338 -12.20 17.81 -8.18
C ASP A 338 -11.99 18.24 -6.73
N GLY A 339 -11.21 17.46 -5.96
CA GLY A 339 -10.85 17.83 -4.59
C GLY A 339 -10.03 19.11 -4.54
N LEU A 340 -9.07 19.27 -5.44
CA LEU A 340 -8.26 20.48 -5.56
C LEU A 340 -9.10 21.72 -5.94
N ALA A 341 -10.04 21.57 -6.87
CA ALA A 341 -10.96 22.64 -7.25
C ALA A 341 -11.79 23.11 -6.04
N GLN A 342 -12.28 22.16 -5.23
CA GLN A 342 -13.05 22.49 -4.03
C GLN A 342 -12.19 23.08 -2.92
N LEU A 343 -10.98 22.56 -2.69
CA LEU A 343 -9.99 23.16 -1.81
C LEU A 343 -9.81 24.64 -2.16
N TRP A 344 -9.59 24.92 -3.44
CA TRP A 344 -9.35 26.28 -3.92
C TRP A 344 -10.54 27.20 -3.67
N LYS A 345 -11.78 26.75 -3.96
CA LYS A 345 -13.00 27.52 -3.67
C LYS A 345 -13.17 27.83 -2.19
N ILE A 346 -12.93 26.84 -1.31
CA ILE A 346 -13.00 27.05 0.14
C ILE A 346 -11.94 28.07 0.57
N LEU A 347 -10.71 27.94 0.09
CA LEU A 347 -9.62 28.86 0.45
C LEU A 347 -9.86 30.29 -0.07
N ILE A 348 -10.49 30.47 -1.23
CA ILE A 348 -10.93 31.78 -1.72
C ILE A 348 -11.87 32.44 -0.72
N LEU A 349 -12.91 31.72 -0.29
CA LEU A 349 -13.86 32.23 0.69
C LEU A 349 -13.18 32.55 2.02
N LEU A 350 -12.30 31.68 2.49
CA LEU A 350 -11.55 31.92 3.72
C LEU A 350 -10.63 33.14 3.59
N ASP A 351 -10.00 33.37 2.44
CA ASP A 351 -9.15 34.56 2.22
C ASP A 351 -9.95 35.86 2.28
N ILE A 352 -11.16 35.86 1.72
CA ILE A 352 -12.07 37.01 1.75
C ILE A 352 -12.46 37.38 3.19
N ALA A 353 -12.68 36.38 4.04
CA ALA A 353 -13.11 36.59 5.42
C ALA A 353 -11.94 36.77 6.41
N TYR A 354 -10.78 36.19 6.11
CA TYR A 354 -9.59 36.08 6.96
C TYR A 354 -8.31 36.33 6.14
N THR A 355 -7.92 37.60 6.04
CA THR A 355 -6.80 38.05 5.20
C THR A 355 -5.44 37.45 5.56
N GLU A 356 -5.24 36.99 6.80
CA GLU A 356 -3.98 36.42 7.29
C GLU A 356 -4.01 34.90 7.52
N PHE A 357 -4.93 34.17 6.87
CA PHE A 357 -4.96 32.73 7.06
C PHE A 357 -3.66 32.06 6.56
N ASN A 358 -3.22 31.04 7.29
CA ASN A 358 -2.02 30.26 7.01
C ASN A 358 -2.30 28.76 7.16
N LEU A 359 -1.61 27.95 6.36
CA LEU A 359 -1.64 26.49 6.47
C LEU A 359 -0.43 26.02 7.30
N ILE A 360 -0.65 25.09 8.22
CA ILE A 360 0.36 24.65 9.21
C ILE A 360 0.46 23.13 9.28
N ASN A 361 1.59 22.61 9.79
CA ASN A 361 1.83 21.19 10.02
C ASN A 361 1.81 20.89 11.52
N GLU A 362 0.64 20.97 12.15
CA GLU A 362 0.48 20.64 13.55
C GLU A 362 -0.50 19.48 13.73
N ARG A 363 -0.21 18.63 14.71
CA ARG A 363 -1.00 17.40 14.95
C ARG A 363 -2.50 17.68 15.18
N ILE A 364 -2.83 18.87 15.67
CA ILE A 364 -4.17 19.25 16.13
C ILE A 364 -4.91 20.22 15.21
N ALA A 365 -4.22 20.86 14.25
CA ALA A 365 -4.78 21.80 13.28
C ALA A 365 -3.87 21.88 12.05
N ASN A 366 -4.45 22.07 10.88
CA ASN A 366 -3.70 22.30 9.63
C ASN A 366 -4.02 23.65 8.97
N LEU A 367 -4.91 24.45 9.58
CA LEU A 367 -5.37 25.74 9.10
C LEU A 367 -5.48 26.73 10.26
N VAL A 368 -4.84 27.88 10.12
CA VAL A 368 -4.94 29.04 11.01
C VAL A 368 -5.69 30.12 10.25
N LEU A 369 -6.80 30.62 10.78
CA LEU A 369 -7.61 31.67 10.16
C LEU A 369 -7.35 33.03 10.81
N ASP A 370 -7.33 33.06 12.13
CA ASP A 370 -7.05 34.25 12.92
C ASP A 370 -6.23 33.86 14.16
N PRO A 371 -4.91 34.04 14.12
CA PRO A 371 -4.05 33.68 15.24
C PRO A 371 -4.29 34.56 16.48
N GLN A 372 -4.74 35.81 16.30
CA GLN A 372 -4.96 36.75 17.40
C GLN A 372 -6.19 36.36 18.22
N ASN A 373 -7.25 35.90 17.54
CA ASN A 373 -8.49 35.43 18.16
C ASN A 373 -8.52 33.90 18.36
N GLY A 374 -7.41 33.20 18.07
CA GLY A 374 -7.28 31.76 18.30
C GLY A 374 -8.16 30.89 17.39
N ILE A 375 -8.47 31.35 16.18
CA ILE A 375 -9.31 30.64 15.23
C ILE A 375 -8.44 29.67 14.42
N TYR A 376 -8.30 28.45 14.95
CA TYR A 376 -7.64 27.32 14.30
C TYR A 376 -8.67 26.29 13.83
N ARG A 377 -8.41 25.63 12.70
CA ARG A 377 -9.29 24.62 12.12
C ARG A 377 -8.49 23.44 11.59
N HIS A 378 -9.18 22.32 11.44
CA HIS A 378 -8.65 21.16 10.73
C HIS A 378 -9.42 20.96 9.43
N LEU A 379 -8.80 21.26 8.30
CA LEU A 379 -9.36 21.10 6.96
C LEU A 379 -9.16 19.67 6.45
N VAL A 380 -10.25 18.98 6.14
CA VAL A 380 -10.30 17.60 5.68
C VAL A 380 -11.20 17.49 4.44
N TYR A 381 -10.88 16.58 3.55
CA TYR A 381 -11.58 16.22 2.33
C TYR A 381 -11.66 14.70 2.24
N SER A 382 -12.88 14.20 2.24
CA SER A 382 -13.14 12.78 1.99
C SER A 382 -13.16 12.51 0.49
N THR A 383 -12.26 11.65 0.03
CA THR A 383 -12.23 11.12 -1.34
C THR A 383 -13.28 10.03 -1.58
N HIS A 384 -13.89 9.50 -0.51
CA HIS A 384 -15.00 8.54 -0.55
C HIS A 384 -16.32 9.20 -0.24
N GLN A 385 -17.42 8.65 -0.77
CA GLN A 385 -18.80 9.00 -0.38
C GLN A 385 -19.16 8.46 1.02
N ASP A 386 -18.21 8.51 1.93
CA ASP A 386 -18.32 7.96 3.27
C ASP A 386 -19.08 8.93 4.16
N PRO A 387 -19.97 8.45 5.04
CA PRO A 387 -20.68 9.33 5.95
C PRO A 387 -19.66 10.03 6.88
N MET A 388 -19.93 11.30 7.23
CA MET A 388 -19.04 12.12 8.07
C MET A 388 -18.48 11.40 9.32
N PRO A 389 -19.25 10.59 10.08
CA PRO A 389 -18.73 9.80 11.18
C PRO A 389 -17.60 8.83 10.80
N ARG A 390 -17.70 8.16 9.65
CA ARG A 390 -16.66 7.21 9.19
C ARG A 390 -15.35 7.93 8.90
N VAL A 391 -15.43 9.15 8.37
CA VAL A 391 -14.27 9.99 8.06
C VAL A 391 -13.58 10.46 9.34
N VAL A 392 -14.36 10.95 10.31
CA VAL A 392 -13.87 11.37 11.63
C VAL A 392 -13.20 10.21 12.36
N LEU A 393 -13.77 8.99 12.26
CA LEU A 393 -13.20 7.79 12.87
C LEU A 393 -11.90 7.36 12.20
N ALA A 394 -11.87 7.30 10.87
CA ALA A 394 -10.66 6.99 10.12
C ALA A 394 -9.53 7.98 10.45
N TYR A 395 -9.89 9.26 10.56
CA TYR A 395 -8.97 10.30 10.98
C TYR A 395 -8.51 10.08 12.44
N ALA A 396 -9.43 9.87 13.39
CA ALA A 396 -9.08 9.61 14.79
C ALA A 396 -8.16 8.39 14.98
N HIS A 397 -8.40 7.30 14.24
CA HIS A 397 -7.55 6.11 14.26
C HIS A 397 -6.12 6.39 13.81
N ARG A 398 -5.93 7.29 12.83
CA ARG A 398 -4.59 7.68 12.36
C ARG A 398 -3.75 8.31 13.46
N PHE A 399 -4.37 9.01 14.42
CA PHE A 399 -3.68 9.70 15.51
C PHE A 399 -3.62 8.90 16.82
N ASN A 400 -4.25 7.73 16.90
CA ASN A 400 -4.37 6.96 18.13
C ASN A 400 -3.15 6.06 18.40
N LYS A 401 -2.11 6.67 18.98
CA LYS A 401 -0.96 5.99 19.62
C LYS A 401 -0.57 6.62 20.97
N GLY A 402 -1.52 7.11 21.77
CA GLY A 402 -1.18 7.61 23.11
C GLY A 402 -2.33 8.18 23.96
N LEU A 403 -2.07 8.26 25.27
CA LEU A 403 -2.89 8.73 26.40
C LEU A 403 -3.32 10.22 26.33
N TYR A 404 -3.89 10.70 25.21
CA TYR A 404 -4.36 12.09 25.10
C TYR A 404 -5.89 12.21 25.25
N PRO A 405 -6.41 13.17 26.05
CA PRO A 405 -7.84 13.27 26.35
C PRO A 405 -8.72 13.76 25.18
N SER A 406 -8.16 14.45 24.18
CA SER A 406 -8.95 15.06 23.09
C SER A 406 -8.21 14.95 21.75
N VAL A 407 -8.73 14.13 20.85
CA VAL A 407 -8.14 13.90 19.50
C VAL A 407 -8.33 15.13 18.58
N PHE A 408 -9.36 15.95 18.83
CA PHE A 408 -9.71 17.13 18.03
C PHE A 408 -10.00 18.31 18.96
N ILE A 409 -9.04 19.21 19.11
CA ILE A 409 -9.19 20.42 19.94
C ILE A 409 -9.89 21.54 19.16
N HIS A 410 -9.75 21.53 17.83
CA HIS A 410 -10.24 22.55 16.94
C HIS A 410 -11.33 22.00 16.01
N PRO A 411 -12.33 22.82 15.61
CA PRO A 411 -13.37 22.37 14.70
C PRO A 411 -12.79 21.92 13.35
N ILE A 412 -13.41 20.89 12.79
CA ILE A 412 -13.00 20.29 11.51
C ILE A 412 -13.82 20.95 10.40
N ILE A 413 -13.16 21.61 9.45
CA ILE A 413 -13.79 21.98 8.18
C ILE A 413 -13.65 20.78 7.27
N MET A 414 -14.77 20.17 6.87
CA MET A 414 -14.76 18.91 6.14
C MET A 414 -15.51 19.05 4.83
N GLU A 415 -14.89 18.62 3.73
CA GLU A 415 -15.61 18.32 2.50
C GLU A 415 -15.91 16.82 2.40
N ASN A 416 -17.11 16.51 1.92
CA ASN A 416 -17.49 15.15 1.58
C ASN A 416 -18.24 15.15 0.27
N HIS A 417 -17.73 14.43 -0.73
CA HIS A 417 -18.32 14.38 -2.06
C HIS A 417 -19.70 13.67 -2.02
N ARG A 418 -20.80 14.38 -1.71
CA ARG A 418 -22.17 13.96 -2.05
C ARG A 418 -23.22 15.09 -2.06
N HIS A 419 -24.00 15.11 -3.13
CA HIS A 419 -25.29 15.82 -3.26
C HIS A 419 -26.47 15.05 -2.61
N SER A 420 -26.30 14.41 -1.44
CA SER A 420 -27.35 13.55 -0.84
C SER A 420 -27.66 13.90 0.61
N GLN A 421 -28.95 14.18 0.87
CA GLN A 421 -29.54 14.65 2.13
C GLN A 421 -29.75 13.57 3.21
N LYS A 422 -28.93 12.52 3.30
CA LYS A 422 -29.10 11.55 4.41
C LYS A 422 -27.89 11.55 5.34
N SER A 423 -28.09 12.28 6.45
CA SER A 423 -27.42 12.27 7.75
C SER A 423 -25.92 12.61 7.76
N ASN A 424 -25.62 13.88 8.00
CA ASN A 424 -24.30 14.42 8.34
C ASN A 424 -24.41 15.23 9.65
N LEU A 425 -23.46 15.04 10.57
CA LEU A 425 -23.38 15.72 11.87
C LEU A 425 -22.70 17.10 11.75
N CYS A 426 -23.11 17.95 10.79
CA CYS A 426 -22.58 19.30 10.69
C CYS A 426 -23.22 20.19 11.76
N ARG A 427 -22.39 20.96 12.50
CA ARG A 427 -22.85 21.93 13.50
C ARG A 427 -23.82 22.97 12.92
N ALA A 428 -23.71 23.31 11.63
CA ALA A 428 -24.57 24.29 10.97
C ALA A 428 -25.92 23.72 10.47
N CYS A 429 -26.01 22.44 10.08
CA CYS A 429 -27.25 21.87 9.51
C CYS A 429 -28.15 21.12 10.52
N GLY A 430 -27.66 20.82 11.73
CA GLY A 430 -28.51 20.55 12.90
C GLY A 430 -29.13 19.15 13.08
N GLU A 431 -28.76 18.12 12.32
CA GLU A 431 -29.30 16.76 12.54
C GLU A 431 -28.50 15.99 13.60
N VAL A 432 -29.17 15.59 14.68
CA VAL A 432 -28.55 14.94 15.86
C VAL A 432 -28.77 13.43 15.79
N TYR A 433 -27.71 12.68 15.51
CA TYR A 433 -27.61 11.28 15.89
C TYR A 433 -26.50 11.12 16.93
N ASN A 434 -26.72 10.25 17.92
CA ASN A 434 -25.72 9.95 18.94
C ASN A 434 -24.50 9.29 18.25
N PHE A 435 -23.36 9.98 18.24
CA PHE A 435 -22.12 9.52 17.61
C PHE A 435 -21.70 8.11 18.11
N GLY A 436 -21.97 7.82 19.38
CA GLY A 436 -21.80 6.51 20.00
C GLY A 436 -22.67 5.39 19.39
N GLN A 437 -23.90 5.67 18.95
CA GLN A 437 -24.75 4.67 18.27
C GLN A 437 -24.29 4.39 16.82
N ILE A 438 -23.74 5.40 16.15
CA ILE A 438 -23.11 5.23 14.83
C ILE A 438 -21.87 4.34 14.97
N LEU A 439 -21.08 4.55 16.02
CA LEU A 439 -19.94 3.71 16.39
C LEU A 439 -20.33 2.27 16.72
N VAL A 440 -21.37 2.07 17.53
CA VAL A 440 -21.85 0.71 17.89
C VAL A 440 -22.39 -0.03 16.66
N SER A 441 -22.99 0.66 15.69
CA SER A 441 -23.45 0.04 14.44
C SER A 441 -22.32 -0.20 13.44
N PHE A 442 -21.27 0.63 13.43
CA PHE A 442 -20.11 0.49 12.53
C PHE A 442 -19.06 -0.51 13.03
N CYS A 443 -18.90 -0.66 14.34
CA CYS A 443 -17.95 -1.59 14.98
C CYS A 443 -18.52 -3.02 15.18
N GLN A 444 -19.64 -3.36 14.53
CA GLN A 444 -20.24 -4.71 14.60
C GLN A 444 -19.46 -5.80 13.86
N ASP A 445 -18.33 -5.48 13.20
CA ASP A 445 -17.38 -6.50 12.79
C ASP A 445 -16.50 -6.92 13.98
N SER A 446 -16.88 -8.06 14.55
CA SER A 446 -16.24 -8.75 15.66
C SER A 446 -14.75 -9.00 15.41
N THR A 447 -13.89 -8.24 16.09
CA THR A 447 -12.54 -8.69 16.45
C THR A 447 -12.44 -8.79 17.96
N VAL A 448 -12.55 -10.03 18.46
CA VAL A 448 -12.34 -10.36 19.87
C VAL A 448 -10.84 -10.37 20.14
N GLY A 449 -10.37 -9.42 20.93
CA GLY A 449 -9.02 -9.42 21.49
C GLY A 449 -8.86 -10.48 22.59
N PRO A 450 -7.62 -10.80 22.99
CA PRO A 450 -7.32 -11.84 23.99
C PRO A 450 -7.84 -11.56 25.41
N TYR A 451 -8.45 -10.39 25.66
CA TYR A 451 -8.96 -9.96 26.96
C TYR A 451 -10.47 -9.60 26.98
N GLY A 452 -11.24 -9.94 25.95
CA GLY A 452 -12.67 -9.59 25.83
C GLY A 452 -12.91 -8.26 25.11
N GLU A 453 -14.17 -7.83 25.00
CA GLU A 453 -14.56 -6.56 24.37
C GLU A 453 -13.88 -5.38 25.09
N GLU A 454 -12.76 -4.91 24.56
CA GLU A 454 -12.25 -3.59 24.91
C GLU A 454 -13.25 -2.57 24.37
N SER A 455 -14.13 -2.11 25.26
CA SER A 455 -14.98 -0.96 24.98
C SER A 455 -14.09 0.25 24.67
N ASN A 456 -13.84 0.50 23.39
CA ASN A 456 -13.18 1.72 22.96
C ASN A 456 -14.02 2.90 23.47
N SER A 457 -13.44 3.69 24.37
CA SER A 457 -14.06 4.85 25.00
C SER A 457 -14.13 6.01 24.01
N HIS A 458 -14.95 5.87 22.97
CA HIS A 458 -15.18 6.91 21.96
C HIS A 458 -16.01 8.10 22.47
N ARG A 459 -16.22 8.24 23.78
CA ARG A 459 -16.94 9.37 24.41
C ARG A 459 -16.38 10.73 23.99
N ASN A 460 -15.08 10.82 23.74
CA ASN A 460 -14.43 12.09 23.34
C ASN A 460 -14.84 12.54 21.92
N LEU A 461 -15.35 11.64 21.08
CA LEU A 461 -15.82 11.99 19.73
C LEU A 461 -17.16 12.71 19.75
N GLU A 462 -17.92 12.67 20.85
CA GLU A 462 -19.17 13.43 21.02
C GLU A 462 -18.94 14.95 21.13
N SER A 463 -17.72 15.37 21.45
CA SER A 463 -17.34 16.79 21.61
C SER A 463 -16.76 17.43 20.33
N VAL A 464 -16.67 16.67 19.23
CA VAL A 464 -16.03 17.13 18.00
C VAL A 464 -17.01 17.99 17.20
N GLU A 465 -16.63 19.23 16.94
CA GLU A 465 -17.39 20.12 16.07
C GLU A 465 -16.92 19.99 14.62
N ILE A 466 -17.88 19.82 13.70
CA ILE A 466 -17.61 19.64 12.27
C ILE A 466 -18.43 20.65 11.47
N LEU A 467 -17.79 21.27 10.48
CA LEU A 467 -18.35 22.23 9.55
C LEU A 467 -18.23 21.62 8.15
N CYS A 468 -19.34 21.39 7.45
CA CYS A 468 -19.28 20.93 6.07
C CYS A 468 -19.21 22.08 5.08
N SER A 469 -18.52 21.89 3.94
CA SER A 469 -18.42 22.96 2.93
C SER A 469 -19.78 23.30 2.30
N ASN A 470 -20.71 22.35 2.21
CA ASN A 470 -22.07 22.63 1.74
C ASN A 470 -22.77 23.72 2.55
N CYS A 471 -22.65 23.72 3.88
CA CYS A 471 -23.22 24.79 4.70
C CYS A 471 -22.56 26.15 4.41
N LEU A 472 -21.27 26.16 4.08
CA LEU A 472 -20.59 27.38 3.66
C LEU A 472 -21.10 27.87 2.31
N PHE A 473 -21.24 26.98 1.32
CA PHE A 473 -21.73 27.32 -0.02
C PHE A 473 -23.22 27.70 -0.03
N ASP A 474 -24.05 27.03 0.77
CA ASP A 474 -25.48 27.35 0.91
C ASP A 474 -25.67 28.74 1.53
N GLU A 475 -24.91 29.08 2.58
CA GLU A 475 -25.01 30.37 3.28
C GLU A 475 -24.60 31.56 2.40
N ILE A 476 -23.72 31.34 1.42
CA ILE A 476 -23.27 32.38 0.49
C ILE A 476 -24.12 32.48 -0.79
N THR A 477 -25.12 31.61 -0.93
CA THR A 477 -26.00 31.61 -2.11
C THR A 477 -26.83 32.90 -2.13
N ASN A 478 -26.88 33.57 -3.29
CA ASN A 478 -27.59 34.84 -3.53
C ASN A 478 -27.03 36.10 -2.84
N ILE A 479 -25.82 36.06 -2.28
CA ILE A 479 -25.19 37.25 -1.69
C ILE A 479 -24.93 38.33 -2.75
N GLN A 480 -25.21 39.58 -2.39
CA GLN A 480 -25.09 40.73 -3.28
C GLN A 480 -23.91 41.65 -2.97
N THR A 481 -23.34 41.62 -1.76
CA THR A 481 -22.27 42.53 -1.34
C THR A 481 -21.11 41.82 -0.68
N MET A 482 -19.90 42.40 -0.78
CA MET A 482 -18.69 41.84 -0.16
C MET A 482 -18.78 41.78 1.37
N SER A 483 -19.36 42.80 2.00
CA SER A 483 -19.59 42.81 3.46
C SER A 483 -20.49 41.65 3.89
N ASP A 484 -21.54 41.37 3.14
CA ASP A 484 -22.46 40.28 3.47
C ASP A 484 -21.80 38.91 3.24
N LEU A 485 -20.94 38.79 2.22
CA LEU A 485 -20.13 37.60 1.98
C LEU A 485 -19.21 37.30 3.16
N GLN A 486 -18.46 38.31 3.63
CA GLN A 486 -17.58 38.16 4.78
C GLN A 486 -18.34 37.75 6.05
N LYS A 487 -19.51 38.35 6.30
CA LYS A 487 -20.37 38.00 7.45
C LYS A 487 -20.89 36.57 7.35
N ALA A 488 -21.38 36.16 6.18
CA ALA A 488 -21.87 34.80 5.94
C ALA A 488 -20.79 33.74 6.20
N ILE A 489 -19.56 34.00 5.72
CA ILE A 489 -18.43 33.09 5.93
C ILE A 489 -18.06 33.02 7.41
N ARG A 490 -17.96 34.15 8.12
CA ARG A 490 -17.66 34.19 9.56
C ARG A 490 -18.74 33.51 10.40
N LYS A 491 -20.01 33.71 10.07
CA LYS A 491 -21.14 33.04 10.72
C LYS A 491 -20.99 31.52 10.71
N VAL A 492 -20.55 30.94 9.58
CA VAL A 492 -20.35 29.48 9.46
C VAL A 492 -19.05 29.03 10.12
N VAL A 493 -17.96 29.79 9.93
CA VAL A 493 -16.60 29.35 10.27
C VAL A 493 -16.23 29.65 11.72
N SER A 494 -16.56 30.82 12.25
CA SER A 494 -16.23 31.28 13.62
C SER A 494 -17.44 31.37 14.55
N ASN A 495 -18.67 31.34 14.02
CA ASN A 495 -19.92 31.53 14.78
C ASN A 495 -20.04 32.95 15.39
N ASP A 496 -19.55 33.95 14.64
CA ASP A 496 -19.67 35.39 14.92
C ASP A 496 -20.92 36.04 14.31
#